data_AF-D3E1B8-F1
#
_entry.id   AF-D3E1B8-F1
#
_cell.length_a   1.000
_cell.length_b   1.000
_cell.length_c   1.000
_cell.angle_alpha   90.00
_cell.angle_beta   90.00
_cell.angle_gamma   90.00
#
_symmetry.space_group_name_H-M   'P 1'
#
loop_
_entity.id
_entity.type
_entity.pdbx_description
1 polymer ?
#
loop_
_entity_poly.entity_id
_entity_poly.type
_entity_poly.pdbx_seq_one_letter_code
_entity_poly.pdbx_strand_id
1 'polypeptide(L)' 'MSLEEIPFEEQLRGVILEGEIERAELKGVEKGRNIIIIKLLETMNPQEISESLDLPLDTILSIQESHTKNV' A
#
# COMPACT_ATOMS: atom_id res chain seq x y z
N MET A 1 12.47 15.84 -39.71
CA MET A 1 12.04 14.94 -38.63
C MET A 1 10.54 15.09 -38.51
N SER A 2 9.77 14.13 -39.02
CA SER A 2 8.35 14.03 -38.69
C SER A 2 8.25 13.47 -37.28
N LEU A 3 7.58 14.18 -36.38
CA LEU A 3 7.10 13.59 -35.14
C LEU A 3 6.03 12.57 -35.56
N GLU A 4 6.37 11.28 -35.51
CA GLU A 4 5.37 10.23 -35.64
C GLU A 4 4.40 10.37 -34.47
N GLU A 5 3.19 10.85 -34.73
CA GLU A 5 2.13 10.92 -33.74
C GLU A 5 1.73 9.49 -33.35
N ILE A 6 2.14 9.10 -32.15
CA ILE A 6 1.73 7.82 -31.56
C ILE A 6 0.20 7.81 -31.48
N PRO A 7 -0.50 6.77 -31.98
CA PRO A 7 -1.95 6.71 -31.94
C PRO A 7 -2.47 6.93 -30.52
N PHE A 8 -3.55 7.70 -30.38
CA PHE A 8 -4.16 8.02 -29.07
C PHE A 8 -4.44 6.77 -28.22
N GLU A 9 -4.85 5.66 -28.86
CA GLU A 9 -5.09 4.38 -28.17
C GLU A 9 -3.83 3.80 -27.53
N GLU A 10 -2.67 3.97 -28.16
CA GLU A 10 -1.39 3.48 -27.66
C GLU A 10 -0.86 4.36 -26.51
N GLN A 11 -1.10 5.68 -26.58
CA GLN A 11 -0.85 6.61 -25.47
C GLN A 11 -1.74 6.30 -24.26
N LEU A 12 -3.04 6.08 -24.48
CA LEU A 12 -4.01 5.75 -23.43
C LEU A 12 -3.66 4.42 -22.75
N ARG A 13 -3.21 3.43 -23.52
CA ARG A 13 -2.74 2.14 -23.00
C ARG A 13 -1.50 2.30 -22.11
N GLY A 14 -0.57 3.17 -22.47
CA GLY A 14 0.60 3.51 -21.64
C GLY A 14 0.20 4.09 -20.28
N VAL A 15 -0.68 5.09 -20.28
CA VAL A 15 -1.17 5.74 -19.03
C VAL A 15 -1.91 4.77 -18.12
N ILE A 16 -2.76 3.90 -18.68
CA ILE A 16 -3.47 2.88 -17.89
C ILE A 16 -2.48 1.90 -17.26
N LEU A 17 -1.48 1.45 -18.02
CA LEU A 17 -0.49 0.50 -17.53
C LEU A 17 0.36 1.09 -16.40
N GLU A 18 0.80 2.35 -16.54
CA GLU A 18 1.54 3.06 -15.49
C GLU A 18 0.72 3.19 -14.21
N GLY A 19 -0.56 3.56 -14.32
CA GLY A 19 -1.45 3.62 -13.16
C GLY A 19 -1.69 2.27 -12.49
N GLU A 20 -1.75 1.17 -13.26
CA GLU A 20 -1.84 -0.19 -12.69
C GLU A 20 -0.55 -0.62 -11.99
N ILE A 21 0.62 -0.28 -12.53
CA ILE A 21 1.93 -0.58 -11.93
C ILE A 21 2.08 0.18 -10.60
N GLU A 22 1.82 1.49 -10.60
CA GLU A 22 1.87 2.31 -9.38
C GLU A 22 0.90 1.78 -8.31
N ARG A 23 -0.32 1.41 -8.71
CA ARG A 23 -1.30 0.78 -7.80
C ARG A 23 -0.79 -0.56 -7.25
N ALA A 24 -0.12 -1.37 -8.05
CA ALA A 24 0.42 -2.65 -7.61
C ALA A 24 1.60 -2.47 -6.64
N GLU A 25 2.49 -1.51 -6.90
CA GLU A 25 3.60 -1.14 -6.02
C GLU A 25 3.08 -0.62 -4.68
N LEU A 26 2.15 0.34 -4.69
CA LEU A 26 1.52 0.87 -3.47
C LEU A 26 0.82 -0.22 -2.67
N LYS A 27 0.04 -1.09 -3.32
CA LYS A 27 -0.60 -2.24 -2.66
C LYS A 27 0.42 -3.22 -2.08
N GLY A 28 1.55 -3.43 -2.74
CA GLY A 28 2.63 -4.27 -2.25
C GLY A 28 3.26 -3.72 -0.98
N VAL A 29 3.54 -2.41 -0.98
CA VAL A 29 4.08 -1.68 0.18
C VAL A 29 3.09 -1.69 1.35
N GLU A 30 1.81 -1.40 1.10
CA GLU A 30 0.77 -1.44 2.12
C GLU A 30 0.58 -2.83 2.73
N LYS A 31 0.55 -3.88 1.90
CA LYS A 31 0.46 -5.27 2.39
C LYS A 31 1.68 -5.64 3.23
N GLY A 32 2.88 -5.29 2.78
CA GLY A 32 4.11 -5.53 3.54
C GLY A 32 4.10 -4.82 4.90
N ARG A 33 3.69 -3.56 4.91
CA ARG A 33 3.54 -2.76 6.14
C ARG A 33 2.55 -3.40 7.11
N ASN A 34 1.38 -3.82 6.63
CA ASN A 34 0.36 -4.44 7.48
C ASN A 34 0.83 -5.76 8.08
N ILE A 35 1.58 -6.59 7.33
CA ILE A 35 2.16 -7.83 7.86
C ILE A 35 3.16 -7.56 8.98
N ILE A 36 4.01 -6.54 8.83
CA ILE A 36 4.97 -6.14 9.87
C ILE A 36 4.23 -5.68 11.13
N ILE A 37 3.22 -4.82 10.98
CA ILE A 37 2.39 -4.34 12.09
C ILE A 37 1.70 -5.49 12.81
N ILE A 38 1.11 -6.45 12.08
CA ILE A 38 0.47 -7.64 12.67
C ILE A 38 1.48 -8.45 13.50
N LYS A 39 2.69 -8.69 12.97
CA LYS A 39 3.73 -9.41 13.73
C LYS A 39 4.18 -8.66 14.98
N LEU A 40 4.28 -7.33 14.91
CA LEU A 40 4.63 -6.53 16.08
C LEU A 40 3.53 -6.55 17.14
N LEU A 41 2.25 -6.58 16.74
CA LEU A 41 1.10 -6.69 17.65
C LEU A 41 1.08 -8.00 18.47
N GLU A 42 1.85 -9.02 18.07
CA GLU A 42 2.02 -10.26 18.86
C GLU A 42 2.92 -10.06 20.09
N THR A 43 3.74 -9.01 20.12
CA THR A 43 4.79 -8.80 21.14
C THR A 43 4.79 -7.40 21.76
N MET A 44 4.17 -6.43 21.11
CA MET A 44 4.11 -5.02 21.52
C MET A 44 2.67 -4.51 21.52
N ASN A 45 2.39 -3.51 22.34
CA ASN A 45 1.06 -2.87 22.32
C ASN A 45 0.93 -1.85 21.17
N PRO A 46 -0.30 -1.50 20.73
CA PRO A 46 -0.51 -0.59 19.61
C PRO A 46 0.15 0.80 19.76
N GLN A 47 0.22 1.34 20.98
CA GLN A 47 0.87 2.62 21.26
C GLN A 47 2.39 2.55 21.04
N GLU A 48 3.05 1.50 21.54
CA GLU A 48 4.50 1.31 21.34
C GLU A 48 4.85 1.16 19.85
N ILE A 49 3.99 0.50 19.08
CA ILE A 49 4.17 0.34 17.63
C ILE A 49 3.98 1.68 16.90
N SER A 50 2.96 2.45 17.30
CA SER A 50 2.70 3.79 16.77
C SER A 50 3.91 4.72 16.97
N GLU A 51 4.49 4.73 18.16
CA GLU A 51 5.70 5.50 18.47
C GLU A 51 6.93 4.98 17.72
N SER A 52 7.11 3.65 17.64
CA SER A 52 8.29 3.04 17.00
C SER A 52 8.32 3.20 15.48
N LEU A 53 7.15 3.23 14.84
CA LEU A 53 7.02 3.34 13.39
C LEU A 53 6.64 4.75 12.92
N ASP A 54 6.46 5.71 13.85
CA ASP A 54 5.93 7.05 13.57
C ASP A 54 4.65 7.00 12.72
N LEU A 55 3.73 6.12 13.11
CA LEU A 55 2.45 5.91 12.43
C LEU A 55 1.28 6.31 13.34
N PRO A 56 0.18 6.86 12.79
CA PRO A 56 -1.00 7.16 13.59
C PRO A 56 -1.55 5.91 14.27
N LEU A 57 -1.85 6.02 15.57
CA LEU A 57 -2.42 4.92 16.35
C LEU A 57 -3.67 4.31 15.69
N ASP A 58 -4.54 5.15 15.11
CA ASP A 58 -5.74 4.70 14.39
C ASP A 58 -5.42 3.78 13.20
N THR A 59 -4.26 3.97 12.56
CA THR A 59 -3.79 3.09 11.49
C THR A 59 -3.44 1.71 12.05
N ILE A 60 -2.79 1.64 13.21
CA ILE A 60 -2.42 0.38 13.86
C ILE A 60 -3.69 -0.37 14.32
N LEU A 61 -4.63 0.35 14.95
CA LEU A 61 -5.90 -0.21 15.43
C LEU A 61 -6.77 -0.73 14.30
N SER A 62 -6.89 0.01 13.19
CA SER A 62 -7.67 -0.44 12.03
C SER A 62 -7.09 -1.71 11.38
N ILE A 63 -5.75 -1.86 11.36
CA ILE A 63 -5.08 -3.08 10.90
C ILE A 63 -5.34 -4.24 11.86
N GLN A 64 -5.26 -4.01 13.17
CA GLN A 64 -5.57 -5.02 14.19
C GLN A 64 -7.01 -5.54 14.05
N GLU A 65 -8.00 -4.64 13.97
CA GLU A 65 -9.41 -5.01 13.79
C GLU A 65 -9.66 -5.78 12.49
N SER A 66 -9.02 -5.35 11.40
CA SER A 66 -9.12 -6.00 10.10
C SER A 66 -8.53 -7.41 10.13
N HIS A 67 -7.50 -7.66 10.95
CA HIS A 67 -6.94 -8.98 11.14
C HIS A 67 -7.85 -9.87 11.98
N THR A 68 -8.35 -9.38 13.13
CA THR A 68 -9.23 -10.15 14.02
C THR A 68 -10.54 -10.59 13.36
N LYS A 69 -11.06 -9.83 12.38
CA LYS A 69 -12.27 -10.21 11.63
C LYS A 69 -12.04 -11.31 10.57
N ASN A 70 -10.80 -11.55 10.17
CA ASN A 70 -10.45 -12.48 9.09
C ASN A 70 -9.79 -13.79 9.59
N VAL A 71 -9.64 -13.94 10.91
CA VAL A 71 -9.21 -15.16 11.61
C VAL A 71 -10.42 -15.78 12.30
#